data_AF-A0A7S3IKY9-F1
#
_entry.id   AF-A0A7S3IKY9-F1
#
_cell.length_a   1.000
_cell.length_b   1.000
_cell.length_c   1.000
_cell.angle_alpha   90.00
_cell.angle_beta   90.00
_cell.angle_gamma   90.00
#
_symmetry.space_group_name_H-M   'P 1'
#
loop_
_entity.id
_entity.type
_entity.pdbx_description
1 polymer ?
#
loop_
_entity_poly.entity_id
_entity_poly.type
_entity_poly.pdbx_seq_one_letter_code
_entity_poly.pdbx_strand_id
1 'polypeptide(L)'
;AKSTVQEEKQEAAVEKKKDVSKDLIQEEQTEVRDVTWEDWKIFLSRSTGPCGLVSFCVVSLIASYSLMFIVYWISFWAEQPLEEQQESHYPIVMGVSLLGYFFLNFARVFVVFYILLTSATKIHTEMVTKVIRSKIVFFDSNPVGRILTRFSKDISVFDLILPQTVVFATLGLFRTISVVFVVIFIDPIMIAVIVICVGIMLLCTKFMVGPMNEAQKMDSVHRGPIHSSFTNLVNGLVSLRVLERSSYFRAKQVSQ
;
A
#
# COMPACT_ATOMS: atom_id res chain seq x y z
N ALA A 1 7.80 35.13 49.80
CA ALA A 1 9.23 35.16 49.45
C ALA A 1 9.85 33.76 49.37
N LYS A 2 9.91 32.97 50.45
CA LYS A 2 10.46 31.60 50.40
C LYS A 2 9.63 30.60 49.57
N SER A 3 8.30 30.75 49.53
CA SER A 3 7.39 29.90 48.72
C SER A 3 7.56 30.14 47.21
N THR A 4 7.62 31.40 46.79
CA THR A 4 7.77 31.82 45.38
C THR A 4 9.09 31.34 44.77
N VAL A 5 10.19 31.38 45.54
CA VAL A 5 11.50 30.86 45.11
C VAL A 5 11.53 29.33 45.02
N GLN A 6 10.66 28.64 45.76
CA GLN A 6 10.51 27.18 45.69
C GLN A 6 9.67 26.76 44.48
N GLU A 7 8.62 27.52 44.12
CA GLU A 7 7.83 27.34 42.90
C GLU A 7 8.67 27.58 41.64
N GLU A 8 9.44 28.68 41.56
CA GLU A 8 10.32 28.97 40.41
C GLU A 8 11.39 27.88 40.21
N LYS A 9 11.94 27.31 41.31
CA LYS A 9 12.88 26.19 41.22
C LYS A 9 12.23 24.89 40.77
N GLN A 10 10.96 24.66 41.12
CA GLN A 10 10.20 23.50 40.66
C GLN A 10 9.85 23.64 39.18
N GLU A 11 9.40 24.82 38.73
CA GLU A 11 9.12 25.09 37.33
C GLU A 11 10.37 24.94 36.47
N ALA A 12 11.50 25.54 36.87
CA ALA A 12 12.76 25.41 36.14
C ALA A 12 13.28 23.95 36.08
N ALA A 13 13.03 23.15 37.12
CA ALA A 13 13.38 21.72 37.12
C ALA A 13 12.48 20.90 36.20
N VAL A 14 11.18 21.22 36.13
CA VAL A 14 10.22 20.60 35.20
C VAL A 14 10.56 20.97 33.76
N GLU A 15 10.95 22.22 33.51
CA GLU A 15 11.35 22.71 32.19
C GLU A 15 12.63 22.02 31.71
N LYS A 16 13.67 21.95 32.55
CA LYS A 16 14.89 21.17 32.25
C LYS A 16 14.60 19.71 31.96
N LYS A 17 13.67 19.08 32.68
CA LYS A 17 13.31 17.68 32.48
C LYS A 17 12.56 17.47 31.16
N LYS A 18 11.72 18.43 30.75
CA LYS A 18 11.07 18.46 29.43
C LYS A 18 12.08 18.66 28.31
N ASP A 19 13.07 19.52 28.51
CA ASP A 19 14.09 19.82 27.49
C ASP A 19 15.02 18.62 27.26
N VAL A 20 15.50 18.00 28.34
CA VAL A 20 16.27 16.74 28.26
C VAL A 20 15.44 15.61 27.66
N SER A 21 14.14 15.52 27.99
CA SER A 21 13.26 14.52 27.37
C SER A 21 13.06 14.78 25.88
N LYS A 22 13.04 16.03 25.42
CA LYS A 22 12.98 16.36 23.98
C LYS A 22 14.28 16.00 23.27
N ASP A 23 15.42 16.24 23.91
CA ASP A 23 16.75 15.93 23.37
C ASP A 23 17.01 14.40 23.26
N LEU A 24 16.36 13.60 24.12
CA LEU A 24 16.42 12.14 24.09
C LEU A 24 15.47 11.50 23.07
N ILE A 25 14.38 12.19 22.71
CA ILE A 25 13.44 11.70 21.70
C ILE A 25 14.05 11.95 20.33
N GLN A 26 14.51 10.89 19.67
CA GLN A 26 14.92 10.99 18.27
C GLN A 26 13.77 11.56 17.45
N GLU A 27 13.98 12.69 16.78
CA GLU A 27 13.09 13.15 15.72
C GLU A 27 13.05 12.09 14.63
N GLU A 28 11.85 11.70 14.24
CA GLU A 28 11.66 10.70 13.21
C GLU A 28 12.02 11.32 11.87
N GLN A 29 13.24 11.08 11.41
CA GLN A 29 13.62 11.39 10.04
C GLN A 29 12.86 10.43 9.14
N THR A 30 11.76 10.92 8.57
CA THR A 30 11.03 10.23 7.51
C THR A 30 11.91 10.24 6.25
N GLU A 31 12.96 9.44 6.24
CA GLU A 31 13.64 9.13 4.99
C GLU A 31 12.65 8.35 4.14
N VAL A 32 12.02 9.06 3.20
CA VAL A 32 11.20 8.47 2.15
C VAL A 32 12.16 7.72 1.23
N ARG A 33 12.52 6.50 1.64
CA ARG A 33 13.36 5.59 0.86
C ARG A 33 12.46 4.78 -0.06
N ASP A 34 12.84 4.71 -1.32
CA ASP A 34 12.18 3.82 -2.27
C ASP A 34 12.25 2.37 -1.79
N VAL A 35 11.14 1.64 -1.94
CA VAL A 35 11.06 0.23 -1.55
C VAL A 35 11.93 -0.58 -2.49
N THR A 36 12.91 -1.29 -1.93
CA THR A 36 13.83 -2.12 -2.70
C THR A 36 13.24 -3.51 -2.93
N TRP A 37 13.73 -4.22 -3.96
CA TRP A 37 13.36 -5.62 -4.19
C TRP A 37 13.73 -6.52 -3.00
N GLU A 38 14.76 -6.16 -2.25
CA GLU A 38 15.16 -6.88 -1.04
C GLU A 38 14.08 -6.84 0.04
N ASP A 39 13.39 -5.70 0.20
CA ASP A 39 12.28 -5.55 1.14
C ASP A 39 11.11 -6.47 0.76
N TRP A 40 10.79 -6.56 -0.53
CA TRP A 40 9.78 -7.49 -1.04
C TRP A 40 10.20 -8.96 -0.86
N LYS A 41 11.47 -9.29 -1.10
CA LYS A 41 11.98 -10.64 -0.90
C LYS A 41 11.90 -11.05 0.57
N ILE A 42 12.26 -10.14 1.49
CA ILE A 42 12.15 -10.27 2.94
C ILE A 42 10.68 -10.46 3.35
N PHE A 43 9.76 -9.71 2.75
CA PHE A 43 8.33 -9.79 3.00
C PHE A 43 7.75 -11.14 2.54
N LEU A 44 8.09 -11.59 1.34
CA LEU A 44 7.61 -12.84 0.75
C LEU A 44 8.26 -14.08 1.38
N SER A 45 9.55 -14.01 1.72
CA SER A 45 10.26 -15.12 2.37
C SER A 45 9.68 -15.47 3.73
N ARG A 46 9.09 -14.49 4.42
CA ARG A 46 8.44 -14.70 5.73
C ARG A 46 7.19 -15.57 5.62
N SER A 47 6.38 -15.46 4.57
CA SER A 47 5.16 -16.27 4.43
C SER A 47 5.45 -17.71 4.04
N THR A 48 5.91 -17.93 2.82
CA THR A 48 5.85 -19.24 2.14
C THR A 48 7.18 -19.69 1.54
N GLY A 49 8.25 -18.90 1.74
CA GLY A 49 9.55 -19.15 1.13
C GLY A 49 9.51 -19.13 -0.41
N PRO A 50 10.57 -19.63 -1.07
CA PRO A 50 10.65 -19.63 -2.54
C PRO A 50 9.56 -20.48 -3.21
N CYS A 51 9.17 -21.61 -2.60
CA CYS A 51 8.21 -22.54 -3.18
C CYS A 51 6.80 -21.93 -3.33
N GLY A 52 6.31 -21.18 -2.35
CA GLY A 52 5.00 -20.54 -2.49
C GLY A 52 4.99 -19.37 -3.48
N LEU A 53 6.12 -18.68 -3.67
CA LEU A 53 6.25 -17.67 -4.71
C LEU A 53 6.17 -18.29 -6.11
N VAL A 54 6.83 -19.43 -6.31
CA VAL A 54 6.72 -20.20 -7.56
C VAL A 54 5.29 -20.66 -7.79
N SER A 55 4.63 -21.23 -6.77
CA SER A 55 3.21 -21.62 -6.83
C SER A 55 2.30 -20.44 -7.23
N PHE A 56 2.49 -19.28 -6.59
CA PHE A 56 1.75 -18.07 -6.90
C PHE A 56 1.94 -17.62 -8.35
N CYS A 57 3.18 -17.60 -8.85
CA CYS A 57 3.48 -17.23 -10.24
C CYS A 57 2.83 -18.21 -11.22
N VAL A 58 2.91 -19.51 -10.96
CA VAL A 58 2.34 -20.55 -11.83
C VAL A 58 0.81 -20.43 -11.89
N VAL A 59 0.13 -20.35 -10.75
CA VAL A 59 -1.34 -20.20 -10.70
C VAL A 59 -1.77 -18.90 -11.38
N SER A 60 -1.04 -17.81 -11.18
CA SER A 60 -1.36 -16.51 -11.78
C SER A 60 -1.18 -16.50 -13.30
N LEU A 61 -0.15 -17.18 -13.82
CA LEU A 61 0.04 -17.35 -15.25
C LEU A 61 -1.06 -18.20 -15.86
N ILE A 62 -1.37 -19.36 -15.28
CA ILE A 62 -2.42 -20.26 -15.76
C ILE A 62 -3.78 -19.55 -15.79
N ALA A 63 -4.12 -18.81 -14.73
CA ALA A 63 -5.36 -18.03 -14.66
C ALA A 63 -5.43 -16.87 -15.69
N SER A 64 -4.27 -16.31 -16.06
CA SER A 64 -4.21 -15.22 -17.05
C SER A 64 -4.30 -15.76 -18.48
N TYR A 65 -3.67 -16.92 -18.74
CA TYR A 65 -3.78 -17.62 -20.02
C TYR A 65 -5.18 -18.19 -20.28
N SER A 66 -5.88 -18.68 -19.25
CA SER A 66 -7.25 -19.17 -19.42
C SER A 66 -8.22 -18.08 -19.87
N LEU A 67 -8.00 -16.81 -19.48
CA LEU A 67 -8.76 -15.68 -20.03
C LEU A 67 -8.47 -15.50 -21.53
N MET A 68 -7.20 -15.55 -21.92
CA MET A 68 -6.82 -15.41 -23.33
C MET A 68 -7.39 -16.54 -24.19
N PHE A 69 -7.43 -17.77 -23.65
CA PHE A 69 -8.07 -18.89 -24.30
C PHE A 69 -9.57 -18.63 -24.56
N ILE A 70 -10.30 -18.07 -23.60
CA ILE A 70 -11.70 -17.71 -23.79
C ILE A 70 -11.87 -16.68 -24.91
N VAL A 71 -11.04 -15.63 -24.93
CA VAL A 71 -11.09 -14.60 -25.98
C VAL A 71 -10.80 -15.21 -27.35
N TYR A 72 -9.75 -16.04 -27.45
CA TYR A 72 -9.40 -16.77 -28.65
C TYR A 72 -10.55 -17.68 -29.11
N TRP A 73 -11.17 -18.42 -28.20
CA TRP A 73 -12.28 -19.33 -28.51
C TRP A 73 -13.49 -18.59 -29.06
N ILE A 74 -13.79 -17.40 -28.53
CA ILE A 74 -14.87 -16.55 -29.05
C ILE A 74 -14.54 -16.08 -30.48
N SER A 75 -13.31 -15.65 -30.74
CA SER A 75 -12.88 -15.27 -32.10
C SER A 75 -12.98 -16.44 -33.07
N PHE A 76 -12.51 -17.62 -32.67
CA PHE A 76 -12.60 -18.83 -33.49
C PHE A 76 -14.06 -19.26 -33.76
N TRP A 77 -14.93 -19.16 -32.74
CA TRP A 77 -16.35 -19.45 -32.89
C TRP A 77 -17.03 -18.46 -33.85
N ALA A 78 -16.66 -17.18 -33.81
CA ALA A 78 -17.23 -16.15 -34.67
C ALA A 78 -16.84 -16.30 -36.16
N GLU A 79 -15.73 -16.97 -36.48
CA GLU A 79 -15.27 -17.21 -37.85
C GLU A 79 -16.00 -18.37 -38.55
N GLN A 80 -16.75 -19.19 -37.81
CA GLN A 80 -17.42 -20.37 -38.37
C GLN A 80 -18.64 -19.99 -39.22
N PRO A 81 -19.06 -20.83 -40.18
CA PRO A 81 -20.31 -20.65 -40.92
C PRO A 81 -21.52 -20.57 -39.98
N LEU A 82 -22.54 -19.78 -40.33
CA LEU A 82 -23.74 -19.58 -39.48
C LEU A 82 -24.43 -20.89 -39.06
N GLU A 83 -24.43 -21.90 -39.94
CA GLU A 83 -25.02 -23.20 -39.66
C GLU A 83 -24.24 -23.96 -38.57
N GLU A 84 -22.90 -23.91 -38.62
CA GLU A 84 -22.03 -24.53 -37.62
C GLU A 84 -21.98 -23.74 -36.30
N GLN A 85 -22.18 -22.42 -36.33
CA GLN A 85 -22.21 -21.59 -35.12
C GLN A 85 -23.31 -22.01 -34.15
N GLN A 86 -24.42 -22.60 -34.65
CA GLN A 86 -25.55 -23.06 -33.86
C GLN A 86 -25.33 -24.45 -33.23
N GLU A 87 -24.24 -25.14 -33.61
CA GLU A 87 -23.91 -26.44 -33.04
C GLU A 87 -23.64 -26.36 -31.54
N SER A 88 -24.17 -27.33 -30.80
CA SER A 88 -24.13 -27.34 -29.33
C SER A 88 -22.70 -27.40 -28.76
N HIS A 89 -21.72 -27.88 -29.54
CA HIS A 89 -20.33 -28.01 -29.10
C HIS A 89 -19.69 -26.66 -28.72
N TYR A 90 -19.87 -25.61 -29.52
CA TYR A 90 -19.24 -24.30 -29.30
C TYR A 90 -19.65 -23.64 -27.97
N PRO A 91 -20.95 -23.50 -27.63
CA PRO A 91 -21.37 -22.94 -26.36
C PRO A 91 -21.02 -23.85 -25.17
N ILE A 92 -20.97 -25.18 -25.34
CA ILE A 92 -20.54 -26.10 -24.27
C ILE A 92 -19.07 -25.86 -23.91
N VAL A 93 -18.16 -25.81 -24.90
CA VAL A 93 -16.73 -25.56 -24.65
C VAL A 93 -16.53 -24.19 -23.99
N MET A 94 -17.27 -23.17 -24.44
CA MET A 94 -17.24 -21.85 -23.81
C MET A 94 -17.70 -21.90 -22.35
N GLY A 95 -18.81 -22.59 -22.06
CA GLY A 95 -19.34 -22.74 -20.71
C GLY A 95 -18.36 -23.45 -19.75
N VAL A 96 -17.74 -24.55 -20.20
CA VAL A 96 -16.71 -25.27 -19.43
C VAL A 96 -15.48 -24.39 -19.20
N SER A 97 -15.06 -23.63 -20.22
CA SER A 97 -13.90 -22.74 -20.13
C SER A 97 -14.14 -21.58 -19.16
N LEU A 98 -15.35 -21.00 -19.16
CA LEU A 98 -15.75 -19.95 -18.22
C LEU A 98 -15.80 -20.47 -16.78
N LEU A 99 -16.35 -21.66 -16.55
CA LEU A 99 -16.33 -22.30 -15.23
C LEU A 99 -14.89 -22.56 -14.77
N GLY A 100 -14.04 -23.11 -15.64
CA GLY A 100 -12.63 -23.32 -15.34
C GLY A 100 -11.90 -22.02 -15.00
N TYR A 101 -12.13 -20.95 -15.77
CA TYR A 101 -11.58 -19.62 -15.50
C TYR A 101 -12.02 -19.06 -14.15
N PHE A 102 -13.29 -19.23 -13.79
CA PHE A 102 -13.82 -18.80 -12.49
C PHE A 102 -13.09 -19.50 -11.33
N PHE A 103 -12.99 -20.83 -11.36
CA PHE A 103 -12.29 -21.59 -10.32
C PHE A 103 -10.79 -21.27 -10.25
N LEU A 104 -10.13 -21.11 -11.40
CA LEU A 104 -8.72 -20.72 -11.45
C LEU A 104 -8.48 -19.31 -10.87
N ASN A 105 -9.36 -18.35 -11.16
CA ASN A 105 -9.26 -17.01 -10.59
C ASN A 105 -9.53 -17.01 -9.10
N PHE A 106 -10.51 -17.79 -8.65
CA PHE A 106 -10.79 -17.96 -7.24
C PHE A 106 -9.58 -18.55 -6.50
N ALA A 107 -8.99 -19.62 -7.04
CA ALA A 107 -7.77 -20.23 -6.52
C ALA A 107 -6.61 -19.24 -6.49
N ARG A 108 -6.42 -18.43 -7.55
CA ARG A 108 -5.40 -17.38 -7.59
C ARG A 108 -5.57 -16.40 -6.45
N VAL A 109 -6.76 -15.80 -6.31
CA VAL A 109 -7.05 -14.81 -5.26
C VAL A 109 -6.84 -15.42 -3.88
N PHE A 110 -7.27 -16.66 -3.67
CA PHE A 110 -7.07 -17.39 -2.43
C PHE A 110 -5.57 -17.56 -2.09
N VAL A 111 -4.75 -17.95 -3.07
CA VAL A 111 -3.29 -18.09 -2.88
C VAL A 111 -2.65 -16.74 -2.54
N VAL A 112 -2.99 -15.66 -3.25
CA VAL A 112 -2.45 -14.32 -2.96
C VAL A 112 -2.81 -13.90 -1.54
N PHE A 113 -4.08 -14.04 -1.19
CA PHE A 113 -4.60 -13.65 0.12
C PHE A 113 -3.96 -14.47 1.24
N TYR A 114 -3.80 -15.78 1.04
CA TYR A 114 -3.13 -16.66 1.99
C TYR A 114 -1.67 -16.25 2.22
N ILE A 115 -0.93 -15.95 1.15
CA ILE A 115 0.47 -15.52 1.24
C ILE A 115 0.57 -14.22 2.04
N LEU A 116 -0.26 -13.23 1.71
CA LEU A 116 -0.26 -11.91 2.33
C LEU A 116 -0.66 -11.97 3.81
N LEU A 117 -1.74 -12.68 4.14
CA LEU A 117 -2.22 -12.82 5.51
C LEU A 117 -1.19 -13.52 6.40
N THR A 118 -0.54 -14.56 5.86
CA THR A 118 0.52 -15.28 6.57
C THR A 118 1.74 -14.39 6.79
N SER A 119 2.15 -13.60 5.79
CA SER A 119 3.26 -12.64 5.93
C SER A 119 2.92 -11.56 6.96
N ALA A 120 1.74 -10.97 6.89
CA ALA A 120 1.28 -9.92 7.81
C ALA A 120 1.25 -10.40 9.25
N THR A 121 0.67 -11.58 9.49
CA THR A 121 0.60 -12.18 10.82
C THR A 121 2.00 -12.44 11.38
N LYS A 122 2.91 -13.02 10.58
CA LYS A 122 4.29 -13.28 11.01
C LYS A 122 5.06 -12.00 11.32
N ILE A 123 4.88 -10.97 10.51
CA ILE A 123 5.50 -9.65 10.74
C ILE A 123 4.97 -9.03 12.02
N HIS A 124 3.66 -9.06 12.25
CA HIS A 124 3.06 -8.60 13.49
C HIS A 124 3.64 -9.34 14.71
N THR A 125 3.68 -10.68 14.69
CA THR A 125 4.24 -11.48 15.78
C THR A 125 5.74 -11.19 16.00
N GLU A 126 6.52 -11.04 14.94
CA GLU A 126 7.95 -10.71 15.02
C GLU A 126 8.16 -9.33 15.65
N MET A 127 7.36 -8.33 15.25
CA MET A 127 7.39 -6.99 15.82
C MET A 127 7.06 -6.99 17.31
N VAL A 128 5.97 -7.66 17.71
CA VAL A 128 5.59 -7.79 19.13
C VAL A 128 6.73 -8.44 19.92
N THR A 129 7.28 -9.55 19.42
CA THR A 129 8.35 -10.27 20.10
C THR A 129 9.60 -9.42 20.26
N LYS A 130 9.98 -8.65 19.23
CA LYS A 130 11.15 -7.76 19.28
C LYS A 130 10.97 -6.59 20.24
N VAL A 131 9.76 -6.01 20.28
CA VAL A 131 9.46 -4.90 21.21
C VAL A 131 9.47 -5.37 22.65
N ILE A 132 8.87 -6.51 22.98
CA ILE A 132 8.88 -7.08 24.34
C ILE A 132 10.31 -7.43 24.80
N ARG A 133 11.17 -7.88 23.88
CA ARG A 133 12.58 -8.21 24.17
C ARG A 133 13.54 -7.03 24.09
N SER A 134 13.05 -5.82 23.81
CA SER A 134 13.90 -4.64 23.68
C SER A 134 14.39 -4.15 25.04
N LYS A 135 15.56 -3.48 25.06
CA LYS A 135 16.14 -2.91 26.28
C LYS A 135 15.33 -1.68 26.71
N ILE A 136 15.36 -1.35 28.00
CA ILE A 136 14.62 -0.17 28.52
C ILE A 136 14.99 1.15 27.81
N VAL A 137 16.26 1.29 27.41
CA VAL A 137 16.76 2.44 26.63
C VAL A 137 16.02 2.65 25.31
N PHE A 138 15.48 1.57 24.70
CA PHE A 138 14.64 1.68 23.51
C PHE A 138 13.36 2.47 23.79
N PHE A 139 12.73 2.23 24.94
CA PHE A 139 11.51 2.91 25.35
C PHE A 139 11.75 4.35 25.84
N ASP A 140 12.95 4.64 26.35
CA ASP A 140 13.34 6.01 26.69
C ASP A 140 13.55 6.87 25.43
N SER A 141 14.08 6.27 24.36
CA SER A 141 14.35 6.96 23.09
C SER A 141 13.12 7.00 22.15
N ASN A 142 12.18 6.08 22.32
CA ASN A 142 10.99 5.94 21.47
C ASN A 142 9.72 6.13 22.30
N PRO A 143 9.00 7.26 22.14
CA PRO A 143 7.80 7.51 22.93
C PRO A 143 6.73 6.45 22.64
N VAL A 144 5.97 6.07 23.68
CA VAL A 144 4.93 5.04 23.59
C VAL A 144 3.91 5.33 22.48
N GLY A 145 3.62 6.61 22.21
CA GLY A 145 2.76 7.03 21.11
C GLY A 145 3.28 6.66 19.72
N ARG A 146 4.60 6.68 19.50
CA ARG A 146 5.23 6.26 18.24
C ARG A 146 5.07 4.75 18.04
N ILE A 147 5.37 3.98 19.09
CA ILE A 147 5.21 2.52 19.08
C ILE A 147 3.74 2.16 18.79
N LEU A 148 2.79 2.81 19.45
CA LEU A 148 1.37 2.59 19.22
C LEU A 148 0.95 2.96 17.79
N THR A 149 1.50 4.04 17.22
CA THR A 149 1.22 4.44 15.83
C THR A 149 1.70 3.37 14.85
N ARG A 150 2.89 2.78 15.08
CA ARG A 150 3.42 1.67 14.29
C ARG A 150 2.51 0.44 14.37
N PHE A 151 2.03 0.07 15.56
CA PHE A 151 1.13 -1.08 15.74
C PHE A 151 -0.31 -0.85 15.27
N SER A 152 -0.76 0.40 15.18
CA SER A 152 -2.12 0.72 14.76
C SER A 152 -2.16 1.12 13.29
N LYS A 153 -1.66 2.32 12.96
CA LYS A 153 -1.79 2.93 11.64
C LYS A 153 -1.03 2.16 10.58
N ASP A 154 0.24 1.83 10.83
CA ASP A 154 1.09 1.21 9.80
C ASP A 154 0.69 -0.24 9.54
N ILE A 155 0.36 -1.00 10.58
CA ILE A 155 -0.19 -2.35 10.44
C ILE A 155 -1.55 -2.33 9.72
N SER A 156 -2.41 -1.33 10.00
CA SER A 156 -3.68 -1.19 9.27
C SER A 156 -3.47 -0.97 7.77
N VAL A 157 -2.46 -0.20 7.37
CA VAL A 157 -2.09 -0.04 5.95
C VAL A 157 -1.65 -1.38 5.36
N PHE A 158 -0.89 -2.15 6.13
CA PHE A 158 -0.38 -3.46 5.72
C PHE A 158 -1.47 -4.53 5.57
N ASP A 159 -2.51 -4.47 6.41
CA ASP A 159 -3.60 -5.46 6.42
C ASP A 159 -4.73 -5.09 5.45
N LEU A 160 -4.96 -3.79 5.21
CA LEU A 160 -6.10 -3.32 4.41
C LEU A 160 -5.70 -2.85 3.01
N ILE A 161 -4.60 -2.08 2.90
CA ILE A 161 -4.24 -1.40 1.64
C ILE A 161 -3.29 -2.27 0.81
N LEU A 162 -2.29 -2.88 1.44
CA LEU A 162 -1.30 -3.70 0.75
C LEU A 162 -1.95 -4.86 -0.03
N PRO A 163 -2.90 -5.65 0.54
CA PRO A 163 -3.44 -6.79 -0.17
C PRO A 163 -4.23 -6.41 -1.41
N GLN A 164 -5.05 -5.37 -1.30
CA GLN A 164 -5.80 -4.84 -2.42
C GLN A 164 -4.86 -4.39 -3.54
N THR A 165 -3.81 -3.63 -3.19
CA THR A 165 -2.84 -3.11 -4.15
C THR A 165 -2.07 -4.24 -4.85
N VAL A 166 -1.63 -5.26 -4.10
CA VAL A 166 -0.91 -6.42 -4.65
C VAL A 166 -1.80 -7.24 -5.59
N VAL A 167 -3.07 -7.46 -5.24
CA VAL A 167 -4.00 -8.21 -6.10
C VAL A 167 -4.20 -7.49 -7.44
N PHE A 168 -4.43 -6.17 -7.42
CA PHE A 168 -4.61 -5.41 -8.66
C PHE A 168 -3.32 -5.32 -9.49
N ALA A 169 -2.18 -5.04 -8.83
CA ALA A 169 -0.89 -4.96 -9.51
C ALA A 169 -0.52 -6.29 -10.17
N THR A 170 -0.65 -7.40 -9.47
CA THR A 170 -0.33 -8.73 -10.01
C THR A 170 -1.28 -9.14 -11.12
N LEU A 171 -2.59 -8.88 -10.98
CA LEU A 171 -3.58 -9.09 -12.05
C LEU A 171 -3.20 -8.32 -13.30
N GLY A 172 -2.89 -7.02 -13.17
CA GLY A 172 -2.48 -6.17 -14.30
C GLY A 172 -1.20 -6.65 -14.97
N LEU A 173 -0.18 -6.98 -14.17
CA LEU A 173 1.12 -7.47 -14.65
C LEU A 173 0.98 -8.78 -15.43
N PHE A 174 0.41 -9.82 -14.83
CA PHE A 174 0.29 -11.13 -15.47
C PHE A 174 -0.64 -11.08 -16.69
N ARG A 175 -1.73 -10.29 -16.63
CA ARG A 175 -2.61 -10.10 -17.80
C ARG A 175 -1.87 -9.43 -18.95
N THR A 176 -1.09 -8.37 -18.67
CA THR A 176 -0.31 -7.67 -19.71
C THR A 176 0.71 -8.62 -20.34
N ILE A 177 1.41 -9.40 -19.53
CA ILE A 177 2.36 -10.41 -20.00
C ILE A 177 1.66 -11.44 -20.91
N SER A 178 0.53 -12.00 -20.48
CA SER A 178 -0.24 -12.96 -21.29
C SER A 178 -0.71 -12.38 -22.62
N VAL A 179 -1.21 -11.14 -22.64
CA VAL A 179 -1.63 -10.46 -23.88
C VAL A 179 -0.44 -10.28 -24.83
N VAL A 180 0.68 -9.78 -24.31
CA VAL A 180 1.90 -9.57 -25.11
C VAL A 180 2.37 -10.89 -25.75
N PHE A 181 2.42 -11.98 -24.98
CA PHE A 181 2.81 -13.29 -25.51
C PHE A 181 1.87 -13.78 -26.62
N VAL A 182 0.55 -13.66 -26.43
CA VAL A 182 -0.44 -14.10 -27.43
C VAL A 182 -0.34 -13.26 -28.70
N VAL A 183 -0.20 -11.94 -28.59
CA VAL A 183 -0.09 -11.05 -29.75
C VAL A 183 1.16 -11.38 -30.58
N ILE A 184 2.31 -11.59 -29.91
CA ILE A 184 3.56 -11.97 -30.59
C ILE A 184 3.43 -13.32 -31.29
N PHE A 185 2.69 -14.27 -30.69
CA PHE A 185 2.48 -15.59 -31.27
C PHE A 185 1.58 -15.55 -32.52
N ILE A 186 0.55 -14.69 -32.53
CA ILE A 186 -0.38 -14.55 -33.66
C ILE A 186 0.28 -13.80 -34.81
N ASP A 187 0.90 -12.64 -34.53
CA ASP A 187 1.55 -11.82 -35.53
C ASP A 187 2.88 -11.24 -35.00
N PRO A 188 4.03 -11.80 -35.40
CA PRO A 188 5.34 -11.31 -34.99
C PRO A 188 5.63 -9.86 -35.41
N ILE A 189 4.95 -9.31 -36.42
CA ILE A 189 5.15 -7.92 -36.86
C ILE A 189 4.67 -6.92 -35.80
N MET A 190 3.67 -7.30 -34.99
CA MET A 190 3.15 -6.49 -33.88
C MET A 190 4.20 -6.19 -32.79
N ILE A 191 5.35 -6.88 -32.75
CA ILE A 191 6.45 -6.58 -31.83
C ILE A 191 6.88 -5.11 -31.94
N ALA A 192 6.93 -4.55 -33.15
CA ALA A 192 7.33 -3.15 -33.36
C ALA A 192 6.37 -2.18 -32.63
N VAL A 193 5.06 -2.45 -32.70
CA VAL A 193 4.03 -1.64 -32.02
C VAL A 193 4.15 -1.77 -30.50
N ILE A 194 4.38 -2.99 -30.00
CA ILE A 194 4.57 -3.25 -28.56
C ILE A 194 5.77 -2.47 -28.03
N VAL A 195 6.90 -2.48 -28.74
CA VAL A 195 8.10 -1.73 -28.34
C VAL A 195 7.83 -0.23 -28.26
N ILE A 196 7.11 0.33 -29.24
CA ILE A 196 6.72 1.76 -29.23
C ILE A 196 5.81 2.06 -28.02
N CYS A 197 4.78 1.25 -27.78
CA CYS A 197 3.87 1.41 -26.66
C CYS A 197 4.59 1.35 -25.30
N VAL A 198 5.49 0.38 -25.12
CA VAL A 198 6.31 0.26 -23.91
C VAL A 198 7.23 1.47 -23.77
N GLY A 199 7.85 1.94 -24.84
CA GLY A 199 8.68 3.15 -24.84
C GLY A 199 7.92 4.38 -24.36
N ILE A 200 6.71 4.61 -24.88
CA ILE A 200 5.83 5.71 -24.46
C ILE A 200 5.45 5.56 -22.98
N MET A 201 5.08 4.35 -22.54
CA MET A 201 4.75 4.10 -21.14
C MET A 201 5.93 4.42 -20.21
N LEU A 202 7.14 3.98 -20.54
CA LEU A 202 8.34 4.27 -19.74
C LEU A 202 8.65 5.76 -19.67
N LEU A 203 8.48 6.49 -20.79
CA LEU A 203 8.63 7.95 -20.80
C LEU A 203 7.59 8.62 -19.91
N CYS A 204 6.31 8.25 -20.05
CA CYS A 204 5.23 8.77 -19.22
C CYS A 204 5.50 8.50 -17.73
N THR A 205 5.91 7.28 -17.36
CA THR A 205 6.26 6.95 -15.97
C THR A 205 7.41 7.82 -15.48
N LYS A 206 8.48 7.98 -16.26
CA LYS A 206 9.62 8.81 -15.88
C LYS A 206 9.24 10.27 -15.63
N PHE A 207 8.36 10.85 -16.44
CA PHE A 207 7.92 12.24 -16.27
C PHE A 207 6.88 12.41 -15.16
N MET A 208 6.03 11.41 -14.91
CA MET A 208 4.94 11.52 -13.93
C MET A 208 5.36 11.18 -12.49
N VAL A 209 6.30 10.25 -12.28
CA VAL A 209 6.65 9.78 -10.93
C VAL A 209 7.21 10.90 -10.04
N GLY A 210 8.08 11.76 -10.57
CA GLY A 210 8.67 12.87 -9.80
C GLY A 210 7.61 13.85 -9.27
N PRO A 211 6.77 14.45 -10.13
CA PRO A 211 5.67 15.30 -9.72
C PRO A 211 4.66 14.61 -8.79
N MET A 212 4.35 13.33 -9.02
CA MET A 212 3.45 12.56 -8.15
C MET A 212 4.01 12.42 -6.73
N ASN A 213 5.31 12.10 -6.60
CA ASN A 213 5.96 11.97 -5.31
C ASN A 213 6.00 13.31 -4.56
N GLU A 214 6.31 14.41 -5.25
CA GLU A 214 6.32 15.73 -4.62
C GLU A 214 4.89 16.16 -4.22
N ALA A 215 3.87 15.86 -5.04
CA ALA A 215 2.48 16.11 -4.68
C ALA A 215 2.04 15.31 -3.43
N GLN A 216 2.41 14.03 -3.35
CA GLN A 216 2.12 13.20 -2.19
C GLN A 216 2.86 13.68 -0.93
N LYS A 217 4.10 14.15 -1.10
CA LYS A 217 4.88 14.78 -0.02
C LYS A 217 4.21 16.06 0.47
N MET A 218 3.78 16.94 -0.43
CA MET A 218 3.02 18.15 -0.08
C MET A 218 1.75 17.79 0.68
N ASP A 219 0.96 16.83 0.22
CA ASP A 219 -0.26 16.41 0.93
C ASP A 219 0.06 15.91 2.35
N SER A 220 1.11 15.11 2.48
CA SER A 220 1.55 14.56 3.77
C SER A 220 2.00 15.64 4.76
N VAL A 221 2.71 16.67 4.27
CA VAL A 221 3.18 17.81 5.08
C VAL A 221 2.03 18.70 5.54
N HIS A 222 1.02 18.97 4.69
CA HIS A 222 -0.08 19.87 5.05
C HIS A 222 -1.17 19.18 5.88
N ARG A 223 -1.35 17.87 5.72
CA ARG A 223 -2.40 17.11 6.42
C ARG A 223 -2.23 17.12 7.95
N GLY A 224 -0.99 17.03 8.45
CA GLY A 224 -0.70 17.03 9.88
C GLY A 224 -1.13 18.32 10.62
N PRO A 225 -0.64 19.50 10.18
CA PRO A 225 -1.04 20.81 10.74
C PRO A 225 -2.55 21.06 10.70
N ILE A 226 -3.24 20.66 9.62
CA ILE A 226 -4.71 20.82 9.52
C ILE A 226 -5.41 20.02 10.62
N HIS A 227 -5.07 18.74 10.78
CA HIS A 227 -5.63 17.91 11.85
C HIS A 227 -5.30 18.46 13.24
N SER A 228 -4.06 18.90 13.48
CA SER A 228 -3.65 19.48 14.77
C SER A 228 -4.41 20.76 15.10
N SER A 229 -4.53 21.69 14.14
CA SER A 229 -5.30 22.92 14.27
C SER A 229 -6.78 22.65 14.55
N PHE A 230 -7.37 21.64 13.91
CA PHE A 230 -8.75 21.22 14.18
C PHE A 230 -8.90 20.64 15.59
N THR A 231 -8.00 19.75 16.02
CA THR A 231 -8.02 19.20 17.37
C THR A 231 -7.86 20.29 18.44
N ASN A 232 -6.95 21.25 18.22
CA ASN A 232 -6.76 22.39 19.12
C ASN A 232 -7.99 23.30 19.18
N LEU A 233 -8.68 23.52 18.05
CA LEU A 233 -9.94 24.26 18.02
C LEU A 233 -11.02 23.53 18.84
N VAL A 234 -11.22 22.23 18.62
CA VAL A 234 -12.25 21.44 19.32
C VAL A 234 -12.00 21.43 20.83
N ASN A 235 -10.76 21.18 21.25
CA ASN A 235 -10.38 21.16 22.67
C ASN A 235 -10.43 22.57 23.30
N GLY A 236 -10.10 23.62 22.53
CA GLY A 236 -10.08 25.01 22.98
C GLY A 236 -11.39 25.77 22.79
N LEU A 237 -12.45 25.14 22.28
CA LEU A 237 -13.66 25.82 21.81
C LEU A 237 -14.36 26.63 22.90
N VAL A 238 -14.47 26.06 24.10
CA VAL A 238 -15.10 26.72 25.25
C VAL A 238 -14.30 27.97 25.65
N SER A 239 -12.97 27.84 25.73
CA SER A 239 -12.08 28.96 26.05
C SER A 239 -12.17 30.07 25.00
N LEU A 240 -12.20 29.70 23.71
CA LEU A 240 -12.36 30.63 22.60
C LEU A 240 -13.69 31.39 22.64
N ARG A 241 -14.78 30.73 23.06
CA ARG A 241 -16.10 31.36 23.22
C ARG A 241 -16.14 32.29 24.42
N VAL A 242 -15.61 31.86 25.56
CA VAL A 242 -15.57 32.67 26.79
C VAL A 242 -14.71 33.93 26.59
N LEU A 243 -13.64 33.84 25.80
CA LEU A 243 -12.76 34.97 25.48
C LEU A 243 -13.24 35.80 24.27
N GLU A 244 -14.35 35.44 23.62
CA GLU A 244 -14.88 36.08 22.41
C GLU A 244 -13.86 36.23 21.25
N ARG A 245 -12.86 35.34 21.17
CA ARG A 245 -11.74 35.37 20.19
C ARG A 245 -11.96 34.48 18.97
N SER A 246 -13.20 34.08 18.69
CA SER A 246 -13.54 33.17 17.59
C SER A 246 -13.20 33.74 16.21
N SER A 247 -13.40 35.04 16.01
CA SER A 247 -13.06 35.78 14.78
C SER A 247 -11.55 35.85 14.54
N TYR A 248 -10.75 36.03 15.60
CA TYR A 248 -9.29 36.02 15.52
C TYR A 248 -8.74 34.67 15.07
N PHE A 249 -9.24 33.56 15.64
CA PHE A 249 -8.81 32.23 15.24
C PHE A 249 -9.18 31.91 13.78
N ARG A 250 -10.38 32.33 13.35
CA ARG A 250 -10.82 32.19 11.96
C ARG A 250 -9.91 32.93 10.98
N ALA A 251 -9.54 34.17 11.30
CA ALA A 251 -8.61 34.93 10.47
C ALA A 251 -7.23 34.26 10.36
N LYS A 252 -6.73 33.72 11.48
CA LYS A 252 -5.44 32.99 11.52
C LYS A 252 -5.44 31.71 10.67
N GLN A 253 -6.57 30.99 10.61
CA GLN A 253 -6.69 29.78 9.77
C GLN A 253 -6.73 30.09 8.27
N VAL A 254 -7.28 31.23 7.86
CA VAL A 254 -7.34 31.62 6.43
C VAL A 254 -5.97 32.09 5.92
N SER A 255 -5.08 32.53 6.82
CA SER A 255 -3.74 32.99 6.48
C SER A 255 -2.65 31.91 6.43
N GLN A 256 -2.96 30.66 6.82
CA GLN A 256 -2.03 29.52 6.81
C GLN A 256 -2.34 28.58 5.65
#